data_AF-G3LPS8-F1
#
_entry.id   AF-G3LPS8-F1
#
_cell.length_a   1.000
_cell.length_b   1.000
_cell.length_c   1.000
_cell.angle_alpha   90.00
_cell.angle_beta   90.00
_cell.angle_gamma   90.00
#
_symmetry.space_group_name_H-M   'P 1'
#
loop_
_entity.id
_entity.type
_entity.pdbx_description
1 polymer ?
#
loop_
_entity_poly.entity_id
_entity_poly.type
_entity_poly.pdbx_seq_one_letter_code
_entity_poly.pdbx_strand_id
1 'polypeptide(L)'
;IALSAAAVNDVAAWILLALAVALSGDGNSPLTSLWVFLAGCGFVLFCIFVVQPGIKLIAKRCPEGEPVNELYVCCTLGIVLAASFVTDLIGIHALFGAFVIGVIFPKEGNFANALVEKVEDLVSGLFLPLYFVSSGLKTDVATIQGAQSWGLLVLVIFNACFGKIVGTVLVSLYCKIP
;
A
#
# COMPACT_ATOMS: atom_id res chain seq x y z
N ILE A 1 -10.10 -7.62 -10.46
CA ILE A 1 -10.16 -8.57 -9.31
C ILE A 1 -8.84 -8.71 -8.56
N ALA A 2 -7.71 -9.00 -9.20
CA ALA A 2 -6.43 -9.18 -8.52
C ALA A 2 -5.94 -7.92 -7.77
N LEU A 3 -5.97 -6.75 -8.41
CA LEU A 3 -5.62 -5.45 -7.79
C LEU A 3 -6.50 -5.13 -6.57
N SER A 4 -7.81 -5.36 -6.66
CA SER A 4 -8.74 -5.13 -5.56
C SER A 4 -8.53 -6.15 -4.43
N ALA A 5 -8.25 -7.41 -4.74
CA ALA A 5 -7.93 -8.44 -3.75
C ALA A 5 -6.60 -8.13 -3.04
N ALA A 6 -5.60 -7.64 -3.77
CA ALA A 6 -4.33 -7.18 -3.19
C ALA A 6 -4.55 -6.02 -2.22
N ALA A 7 -5.37 -5.03 -2.59
CA ALA A 7 -5.72 -3.92 -1.71
C ALA A 7 -6.42 -4.38 -0.41
N VAL A 8 -7.38 -5.31 -0.51
CA VAL A 8 -8.05 -5.89 0.68
C VAL A 8 -7.07 -6.70 1.53
N ASN A 9 -6.19 -7.48 0.90
CA ASN A 9 -5.14 -8.21 1.59
C ASN A 9 -4.20 -7.28 2.35
N ASP A 10 -3.84 -6.14 1.76
CA ASP A 10 -3.03 -5.13 2.43
C ASP A 10 -3.75 -4.60 3.68
N VAL A 11 -5.00 -4.14 3.55
CA VAL A 11 -5.79 -3.69 4.71
C VAL A 11 -5.86 -4.76 5.81
N ALA A 12 -6.08 -6.03 5.45
CA ALA A 12 -6.11 -7.14 6.40
C ALA A 12 -4.74 -7.38 7.07
N ALA A 13 -3.64 -7.35 6.31
CA ALA A 13 -2.30 -7.54 6.83
C ALA A 13 -1.93 -6.45 7.85
N TRP A 14 -2.39 -5.21 7.64
CA TRP A 14 -2.11 -4.11 8.55
C TRP A 14 -2.95 -4.18 9.83
N ILE A 15 -4.19 -4.62 9.74
CA ILE A 15 -5.02 -4.93 10.93
C ILE A 15 -4.36 -6.05 11.74
N LEU A 16 -3.90 -7.11 11.09
CA LEU A 16 -3.20 -8.22 11.74
C LEU A 16 -1.86 -7.80 12.34
N LEU A 17 -1.11 -6.92 11.67
CA LEU A 17 0.13 -6.35 12.19
C LEU A 17 -0.14 -5.51 13.45
N ALA A 18 -1.16 -4.65 13.42
CA ALA A 18 -1.57 -3.86 14.59
C ALA A 18 -1.98 -4.77 15.76
N LEU A 19 -2.72 -5.86 15.48
CA LEU A 19 -3.07 -6.86 16.48
C LEU A 19 -1.83 -7.59 17.03
N ALA A 20 -0.89 -7.98 16.16
CA ALA A 20 0.35 -8.64 16.56
C ALA A 20 1.19 -7.76 17.47
N VAL A 21 1.33 -6.46 17.15
CA VAL A 21 2.03 -5.47 17.98
C VAL A 21 1.31 -5.25 19.31
N ALA A 22 -0.03 -5.21 19.32
CA ALA A 22 -0.81 -5.09 20.54
C ALA A 22 -0.66 -6.31 21.47
N LEU A 23 -0.49 -7.51 20.91
CA LEU A 23 -0.30 -8.75 21.66
C LEU A 23 1.15 -8.98 22.07
N SER A 24 2.13 -8.46 21.33
CA SER A 24 3.57 -8.64 21.60
C SER A 24 4.19 -7.51 22.43
N GLY A 25 3.48 -6.40 22.64
CA GLY A 25 3.97 -5.28 23.43
C GLY A 25 3.97 -5.56 24.93
N ASP A 26 5.15 -5.54 25.54
CA ASP A 26 5.30 -5.48 27.00
C ASP A 26 4.73 -4.16 27.53
N GLY A 27 3.56 -4.21 28.18
CA GLY A 27 3.11 -3.22 29.16
C GLY A 27 2.75 -1.80 28.68
N ASN A 28 2.83 -1.47 27.39
CA ASN A 28 2.40 -0.15 26.89
C ASN A 28 0.86 -0.04 26.94
N SER A 29 0.38 1.00 27.62
CA SER A 29 -1.05 1.25 27.85
C SER A 29 -1.89 1.17 26.56
N PRO A 30 -3.09 0.54 26.58
CA PRO A 30 -3.98 0.43 25.41
C PRO A 30 -4.42 1.78 24.81
N LEU A 31 -4.15 2.87 25.54
CA LEU A 31 -4.35 4.26 25.12
C LEU A 31 -3.55 4.64 23.87
N THR A 32 -2.34 4.10 23.67
CA THR A 32 -1.54 4.42 22.47
C THR A 32 -2.16 3.83 21.21
N SER A 33 -2.60 2.57 21.26
CA SER A 33 -3.30 1.91 20.15
C SER A 33 -4.61 2.63 19.81
N LEU A 34 -5.38 3.03 20.83
CA LEU A 34 -6.61 3.79 20.63
C LEU A 34 -6.36 5.16 20.00
N TRP A 35 -5.31 5.86 20.42
CA TRP A 35 -4.92 7.16 19.86
C TRP A 35 -4.53 7.05 18.38
N VAL A 36 -3.71 6.06 18.02
CA VAL A 36 -3.31 5.78 16.64
C VAL A 36 -4.53 5.46 15.77
N PHE A 37 -5.46 4.65 16.28
CA PHE A 37 -6.70 4.33 15.57
C PHE A 37 -7.57 5.57 15.33
N LEU A 38 -7.81 6.39 16.36
CA LEU A 38 -8.62 7.60 16.26
C LEU A 38 -7.99 8.63 15.30
N ALA A 39 -6.67 8.83 15.41
CA ALA A 39 -5.91 9.72 14.52
C ALA A 39 -5.94 9.22 13.07
N GLY A 40 -5.81 7.91 12.85
CA GLY A 40 -5.94 7.28 11.54
C GLY A 40 -7.33 7.48 10.94
N CYS A 41 -8.41 7.27 11.71
CA CYS A 41 -9.77 7.56 11.27
C CYS A 41 -9.96 9.05 10.92
N GLY A 42 -9.45 9.95 11.77
CA GLY A 42 -9.48 11.39 11.52
C GLY A 42 -8.75 11.79 10.24
N PHE A 43 -7.58 11.20 9.99
CA PHE A 43 -6.82 11.40 8.77
C PHE A 43 -7.59 10.94 7.52
N VAL A 44 -8.19 9.75 7.55
CA VAL A 44 -8.99 9.25 6.42
C VAL A 44 -10.18 10.16 6.13
N LEU A 45 -10.90 10.60 7.17
CA LEU A 45 -12.00 11.55 7.03
C LEU A 45 -11.51 12.87 6.43
N PHE A 46 -10.39 13.41 6.91
CA PHE A 46 -9.77 14.62 6.35
C PHE A 46 -9.43 14.45 4.86
N CYS A 47 -8.83 13.33 4.47
CA CYS A 47 -8.52 13.04 3.07
C CYS A 47 -9.78 12.99 2.20
N ILE A 48 -10.86 12.36 2.68
CA ILE A 48 -12.14 12.28 1.94
C ILE A 48 -12.82 13.65 1.83
N PHE A 49 -12.85 14.44 2.91
CA PHE A 49 -13.60 15.70 2.91
C PHE A 49 -12.83 16.92 2.39
N VAL A 50 -11.50 16.91 2.42
CA VAL A 50 -10.67 18.06 2.03
C VAL A 50 -9.87 17.76 0.77
N VAL A 51 -9.12 16.65 0.76
CA VAL A 51 -8.20 16.34 -0.33
C VAL A 51 -8.96 15.86 -1.57
N GLN A 52 -9.95 14.98 -1.40
CA GLN A 52 -10.75 14.46 -2.51
C GLN A 52 -11.48 15.55 -3.31
N PRO A 53 -12.22 16.51 -2.71
CA PRO A 53 -12.84 17.57 -3.50
C PRO A 53 -11.80 18.48 -4.15
N GLY A 54 -10.67 18.74 -3.51
CA GLY A 54 -9.56 19.50 -4.11
C GLY A 54 -9.06 18.87 -5.40
N ILE A 55 -8.78 17.55 -5.36
CA ILE A 55 -8.34 16.80 -6.54
C ILE A 55 -9.42 16.75 -7.62
N LYS A 56 -10.69 16.56 -7.24
CA LYS A 56 -11.82 16.57 -8.20
C LYS A 56 -12.01 17.94 -8.88
N LEU A 57 -11.79 19.03 -8.16
CA LEU A 57 -11.85 20.38 -8.72
C LEU A 57 -10.72 20.63 -9.73
N ILE A 58 -9.52 20.14 -9.43
CA ILE A 58 -8.38 20.20 -10.36
C ILE A 58 -8.68 19.35 -11.60
N ALA A 59 -9.17 18.11 -11.41
CA ALA A 59 -9.52 17.22 -12.51
C ALA A 59 -10.58 17.82 -13.45
N LYS A 60 -11.58 18.53 -12.91
CA LYS A 60 -12.59 19.25 -13.72
C LYS A 60 -12.03 20.43 -14.52
N ARG A 61 -10.89 20.99 -14.12
CA ARG A 61 -10.23 22.12 -14.82
C ARG A 61 -9.29 21.67 -15.92
N CYS A 62 -9.10 20.36 -16.09
CA CYS A 62 -8.34 19.77 -17.19
C CYS A 62 -9.33 19.19 -18.23
N PRO A 63 -9.74 19.97 -19.25
CA PRO A 63 -10.63 19.47 -20.29
C PRO A 63 -9.99 18.33 -21.09
N GLU A 64 -10.82 17.46 -21.66
CA GLU A 64 -10.38 16.37 -22.53
C GLU A 64 -9.70 16.93 -23.79
N GLY A 65 -8.45 16.54 -24.02
CA GLY A 65 -7.68 16.90 -25.22
C GLY A 65 -6.53 17.90 -25.04
N GLU A 66 -6.42 18.57 -23.89
CA GLU A 66 -5.27 19.45 -23.59
C GLU A 66 -4.19 18.75 -22.74
N PRO A 67 -2.90 19.04 -22.97
CA PRO A 67 -1.82 18.49 -22.15
C PRO A 67 -1.98 18.95 -20.70
N VAL A 68 -2.04 17.98 -19.79
CA VAL A 68 -2.08 18.25 -18.34
C VAL A 68 -0.77 18.92 -17.94
N ASN A 69 -0.87 20.06 -17.26
CA ASN A 69 0.32 20.77 -16.78
C ASN A 69 1.08 19.90 -15.75
N GLU A 70 2.38 19.71 -15.98
CA GLU A 70 3.27 18.91 -15.12
C GLU A 70 3.24 19.36 -13.66
N LEU A 71 2.93 20.64 -13.41
CA LEU A 71 2.73 21.18 -12.07
C LEU A 71 1.66 20.41 -11.29
N TYR A 72 0.54 20.04 -11.91
CA TYR A 72 -0.54 19.32 -11.23
C TYR A 72 -0.15 17.87 -10.88
N VAL A 73 0.64 17.23 -11.74
CA VAL A 73 1.22 15.90 -11.49
C VAL A 73 2.18 15.98 -10.31
N CYS A 74 3.10 16.94 -10.32
CA CYS A 74 4.06 17.17 -9.25
C CYS A 74 3.36 17.51 -7.91
N CYS A 75 2.35 18.38 -7.93
CA CYS A 75 1.54 18.69 -6.75
C CYS A 75 0.84 17.44 -6.19
N THR A 76 0.30 16.57 -7.06
CA THR A 76 -0.37 15.34 -6.62
C THR A 76 0.61 14.37 -5.99
N LEU A 77 1.78 14.16 -6.59
CA LEU A 77 2.84 13.36 -6.00
C LEU A 77 3.32 13.95 -4.67
N GLY A 78 3.40 15.28 -4.57
CA GLY A 78 3.68 15.98 -3.33
C GLY A 78 2.62 15.73 -2.25
N ILE A 79 1.33 15.72 -2.60
CA ILE A 79 0.24 15.37 -1.69
C ILE A 79 0.36 13.91 -1.22
N VAL A 80 0.68 12.97 -2.13
CA VAL A 80 0.90 11.55 -1.79
C VAL A 80 2.06 11.40 -0.80
N LEU A 81 3.18 12.09 -1.03
CA LEU A 81 4.33 12.07 -0.12
C LEU A 81 4.00 12.72 1.23
N ALA A 82 3.32 13.87 1.23
CA ALA A 82 2.90 14.54 2.46
C ALA A 82 1.93 13.68 3.28
N ALA A 83 0.97 13.03 2.63
CA ALA A 83 0.04 12.09 3.25
C ALA A 83 0.78 10.89 3.88
N SER A 84 1.77 10.34 3.17
CA SER A 84 2.59 9.24 3.66
C SER A 84 3.40 9.66 4.89
N PHE A 85 4.00 10.86 4.85
CA PHE A 85 4.74 11.42 5.97
C PHE A 85 3.87 11.68 7.20
N VAL A 86 2.68 12.28 7.02
CA VAL A 86 1.73 12.50 8.13
C VAL A 86 1.30 11.18 8.74
N THR A 87 1.04 10.16 7.92
CA THR A 87 0.64 8.83 8.40
C THR A 87 1.76 8.16 9.21
N ASP A 88 3.02 8.30 8.76
CA ASP A 88 4.21 7.85 9.49
C ASP A 88 4.36 8.55 10.85
N LEU A 89 4.13 9.87 10.90
CA LEU A 89 4.15 10.64 12.15
C LEU A 89 3.08 10.23 13.17
N ILE A 90 1.92 9.75 12.70
CA ILE A 90 0.85 9.23 13.56
C ILE A 90 1.26 7.88 14.21
N GLY A 91 2.31 7.23 13.70
CA GLY A 91 2.71 5.89 14.11
C GLY A 91 2.01 4.78 13.32
N ILE A 92 1.39 5.13 12.19
CA ILE A 92 0.91 4.18 11.18
C ILE A 92 2.01 4.03 10.12
N HIS A 93 2.05 2.93 9.38
CA HIS A 93 3.08 2.76 8.36
C HIS A 93 2.82 3.66 7.12
N ALA A 94 3.88 4.28 6.58
CA ALA A 94 3.80 5.36 5.59
C ALA A 94 3.01 5.01 4.31
N LEU A 95 3.05 3.74 3.88
CA LEU A 95 2.32 3.25 2.70
C LEU A 95 0.80 3.50 2.78
N PHE A 96 0.22 3.53 3.98
CA PHE A 96 -1.22 3.72 4.15
C PHE A 96 -1.66 5.12 3.71
N GLY A 97 -0.84 6.14 3.94
CA GLY A 97 -1.14 7.51 3.50
C GLY A 97 -1.21 7.60 1.97
N ALA A 98 -0.21 7.05 1.27
CA ALA A 98 -0.23 6.96 -0.19
C ALA A 98 -1.41 6.15 -0.72
N PHE A 99 -1.73 5.03 -0.07
CA PHE A 99 -2.87 4.20 -0.43
C PHE A 99 -4.20 4.95 -0.33
N VAL A 100 -4.45 5.66 0.78
CA VAL A 100 -5.68 6.45 0.97
C VAL A 100 -5.83 7.50 -0.12
N ILE A 101 -4.76 8.24 -0.44
CA ILE A 101 -4.79 9.23 -1.53
C ILE A 101 -5.08 8.55 -2.87
N GLY A 102 -4.46 7.41 -3.17
CA GLY A 102 -4.73 6.65 -4.38
C GLY A 102 -6.18 6.14 -4.49
N VAL A 103 -6.80 5.76 -3.38
CA VAL A 103 -8.20 5.28 -3.33
C VAL A 103 -9.19 6.42 -3.61
N ILE A 104 -8.95 7.62 -3.08
CA ILE A 104 -9.85 8.77 -3.29
C ILE A 104 -9.64 9.46 -4.65
N PHE A 105 -8.51 9.19 -5.31
CA PHE A 105 -8.13 9.79 -6.58
C PHE A 105 -9.14 9.46 -7.69
N PRO A 106 -9.51 10.43 -8.55
CA PRO A 106 -10.43 10.19 -9.65
C PRO A 106 -9.82 9.19 -10.65
N LYS A 107 -10.59 8.18 -11.04
CA LYS A 107 -10.14 7.09 -11.94
C LYS A 107 -10.38 7.39 -13.42
N GLU A 108 -11.06 8.49 -13.72
CA GLU A 108 -11.50 8.86 -15.06
C GLU A 108 -10.95 10.24 -15.44
N GLY A 109 -10.73 10.44 -16.74
CA GLY A 109 -10.27 11.70 -17.32
C GLY A 109 -8.77 11.76 -17.61
N ASN A 110 -8.37 12.76 -18.41
CA ASN A 110 -7.00 12.92 -18.89
C ASN A 110 -5.98 13.12 -17.75
N PHE A 111 -6.41 13.76 -16.66
CA PHE A 111 -5.57 13.98 -15.48
C PHE A 111 -5.14 12.66 -14.81
N ALA A 112 -6.04 11.67 -14.75
CA ALA A 112 -5.73 10.37 -14.18
C ALA A 112 -4.76 9.59 -15.07
N ASN A 113 -4.98 9.61 -16.39
CA ASN A 113 -4.10 8.94 -17.34
C ASN A 113 -2.68 9.53 -17.32
N ALA A 114 -2.56 10.87 -17.37
CA ALA A 114 -1.28 11.54 -17.32
C ALA A 114 -0.52 11.25 -16.03
N LEU A 115 -1.20 11.20 -14.88
CA LEU A 115 -0.57 10.84 -13.61
C LEU A 115 -0.12 9.37 -13.61
N VAL A 116 -0.96 8.45 -14.09
CA VAL A 116 -0.65 7.02 -14.15
C VAL A 116 0.57 6.77 -15.03
N GLU A 117 0.62 7.36 -16.23
CA GLU A 117 1.76 7.23 -17.15
C GLU A 117 3.08 7.70 -16.48
N LYS A 118 3.08 8.87 -15.83
CA LYS A 118 4.26 9.39 -15.14
C LYS A 118 4.69 8.53 -13.96
N VAL A 119 3.73 7.98 -13.21
CA VAL A 119 4.02 7.07 -12.10
C VAL A 119 4.55 5.74 -12.63
N GLU A 120 3.97 5.20 -13.70
CA GLU A 120 4.38 3.94 -14.31
C GLU A 120 5.79 4.03 -14.89
N ASP A 121 6.12 5.12 -15.60
CA ASP A 121 7.47 5.40 -16.11
C ASP A 121 8.49 5.42 -14.99
N LEU A 122 8.16 6.08 -13.87
CA LEU A 122 9.05 6.21 -12.73
C LEU A 122 9.20 4.88 -11.98
N VAL A 123 8.11 4.13 -11.81
CA VAL A 123 8.12 2.83 -11.15
C VAL A 123 8.89 1.82 -11.98
N SER A 124 8.58 1.68 -13.26
CA SER A 124 9.21 0.69 -14.13
C SER A 124 10.65 1.05 -14.49
N GLY A 125 10.95 2.33 -14.69
CA GLY A 125 12.27 2.81 -15.08
C GLY A 125 13.27 2.91 -13.93
N LEU A 126 12.82 3.25 -12.71
CA LEU A 126 13.72 3.51 -11.57
C LEU A 126 13.44 2.62 -10.36
N PHE A 127 12.22 2.62 -9.82
CA PHE A 127 11.96 1.94 -8.54
C PHE A 127 11.98 0.42 -8.63
N LEU A 128 11.48 -0.17 -9.71
CA LEU A 128 11.44 -1.61 -9.90
C LEU A 128 12.85 -2.21 -10.01
N PRO A 129 13.78 -1.68 -10.85
CA PRO A 129 15.17 -2.14 -10.83
C PRO A 129 15.86 -1.94 -9.48
N LEU A 130 15.65 -0.78 -8.83
CA LEU A 130 16.28 -0.46 -7.55
C LEU A 130 15.77 -1.38 -6.43
N TYR A 131 14.49 -1.74 -6.45
CA TYR A 131 13.91 -2.73 -5.56
C TYR A 131 14.58 -4.10 -5.73
N PHE A 132 14.75 -4.58 -6.97
CA PHE A 132 15.41 -5.86 -7.23
C PHE A 132 16.89 -5.85 -6.82
N VAL A 133 17.61 -4.74 -7.07
CA VAL A 133 19.01 -4.61 -6.63
C VAL A 133 19.10 -4.61 -5.10
N SER A 134 18.29 -3.81 -4.41
CA SER A 134 18.31 -3.74 -2.94
C SER A 134 17.93 -5.07 -2.30
N SER A 135 16.88 -5.72 -2.82
CA SER A 135 16.45 -7.04 -2.34
C SER A 135 17.51 -8.11 -2.61
N GLY A 136 18.13 -8.10 -3.78
CA GLY A 136 19.19 -9.03 -4.14
C GLY A 136 20.43 -8.86 -3.26
N LEU A 137 20.87 -7.62 -3.04
CA LEU A 137 22.07 -7.33 -2.24
C LEU A 137 21.89 -7.65 -0.75
N LYS A 138 20.66 -7.53 -0.22
CA LYS A 138 20.31 -7.95 1.14
C LYS A 138 20.18 -9.47 1.28
N THR A 139 20.04 -10.19 0.18
CA THR A 139 19.90 -11.65 0.19
C THR A 139 21.29 -12.27 0.22
N ASP A 140 21.75 -12.60 1.41
CA ASP A 140 22.96 -13.39 1.58
C ASP A 140 22.59 -14.88 1.70
N VAL A 141 22.87 -15.64 0.64
CA VAL A 141 22.61 -17.09 0.61
C VAL A 141 23.65 -17.84 1.46
N ALA A 142 24.79 -17.23 1.74
CA ALA A 142 25.88 -17.85 2.52
C ALA A 142 25.61 -17.85 4.02
N THR A 143 24.66 -17.06 4.52
CA THR A 143 24.22 -17.05 5.93
C THR A 143 23.27 -18.21 6.27
N ILE A 144 22.72 -18.92 5.28
CA ILE A 144 21.87 -20.11 5.51
C ILE A 144 22.76 -21.34 5.73
N GLN A 145 23.40 -21.41 6.89
CA GLN A 145 24.22 -22.55 7.30
C GLN A 145 23.47 -23.40 8.32
N GLY A 146 23.39 -24.71 8.08
CA GLY A 146 22.78 -25.70 8.97
C GLY A 146 21.40 -26.20 8.52
N ALA A 147 21.11 -27.46 8.85
CA ALA A 147 19.86 -28.14 8.48
C ALA A 147 18.60 -27.48 9.10
N GLN A 148 18.74 -26.81 10.25
CA GLN A 148 17.63 -26.11 10.89
C GLN A 148 17.18 -24.85 10.12
N SER A 149 18.11 -24.01 9.64
CA SER A 149 17.76 -22.82 8.84
C SER A 149 17.14 -23.19 7.49
N TRP A 150 17.66 -24.25 6.84
CA TRP A 150 17.03 -24.81 5.64
C TRP A 150 15.65 -25.38 5.91
N GLY A 151 15.47 -26.09 7.03
CA GLY A 151 14.17 -26.61 7.45
C GLY A 151 13.13 -25.51 7.70
N LEU A 152 13.50 -24.44 8.41
CA LEU A 152 12.64 -23.28 8.63
C LEU A 152 12.32 -22.56 7.31
N LEU A 153 13.28 -22.40 6.41
CA LEU A 153 13.06 -21.79 5.11
C LEU A 153 12.03 -22.58 4.29
N VAL A 154 12.21 -23.91 4.17
CA VAL A 154 11.27 -24.77 3.45
C VAL A 154 9.88 -24.74 4.12
N LEU A 155 9.82 -24.73 5.45
CA LEU A 155 8.57 -24.67 6.19
C LEU A 155 7.83 -23.35 5.95
N VAL A 156 8.52 -22.22 5.96
CA VAL A 156 7.93 -20.90 5.69
C VAL A 156 7.45 -20.80 4.24
N ILE A 157 8.26 -21.27 3.28
CA ILE A 157 7.87 -21.30 1.87
C ILE A 157 6.64 -22.17 1.66
N PHE A 158 6.65 -23.39 2.22
CA PHE A 158 5.53 -24.31 2.12
C PHE A 158 4.27 -23.72 2.73
N ASN A 159 4.35 -23.16 3.94
CA ASN A 159 3.20 -22.53 4.60
C ASN A 159 2.66 -21.34 3.80
N ALA A 160 3.54 -20.48 3.26
CA ALA A 160 3.14 -19.33 2.46
C ALA A 160 2.48 -19.75 1.13
N CYS A 161 3.06 -20.73 0.43
CA CYS A 161 2.49 -21.29 -0.80
C CYS A 161 1.17 -22.01 -0.53
N PHE A 162 1.13 -22.87 0.48
CA PHE A 162 -0.06 -23.62 0.86
C PHE A 162 -1.20 -22.69 1.25
N GLY A 163 -0.95 -21.67 2.08
CA GLY A 163 -1.94 -20.67 2.45
C GLY A 163 -2.51 -19.92 1.24
N LYS A 164 -1.64 -19.48 0.32
CA LYS A 164 -2.08 -18.81 -0.92
C LYS A 164 -2.90 -19.73 -1.82
N ILE A 165 -2.45 -20.96 -2.05
CA ILE A 165 -3.10 -21.92 -2.96
C ILE A 165 -4.43 -22.42 -2.38
N VAL A 166 -4.43 -22.87 -1.13
CA VAL A 166 -5.64 -23.41 -0.48
C VAL A 166 -6.67 -22.30 -0.27
N GLY A 167 -6.22 -21.11 0.14
CA GLY A 167 -7.09 -19.94 0.30
C GLY A 167 -7.78 -19.56 -1.01
N THR A 168 -7.06 -19.49 -2.13
CA THR A 168 -7.65 -19.14 -3.42
C THR A 168 -8.56 -20.24 -3.96
N VAL A 169 -8.16 -21.51 -3.84
CA VAL A 169 -8.96 -22.67 -4.30
C VAL A 169 -10.25 -22.81 -3.51
N LEU A 170 -10.22 -22.67 -2.18
CA LEU A 170 -11.43 -22.72 -1.36
C LEU A 170 -12.41 -21.61 -1.71
N VAL A 171 -11.95 -20.37 -1.88
CA VAL A 171 -12.80 -19.24 -2.24
C VAL A 171 -13.35 -19.36 -3.66
N SER A 172 -12.53 -19.81 -4.62
CA SER A 172 -12.98 -20.08 -6.01
C SER A 172 -14.07 -21.17 -6.05
N LEU A 173 -13.88 -22.27 -5.31
CA LEU A 173 -14.86 -23.34 -5.20
C LEU A 173 -16.16 -22.89 -4.53
N TYR A 174 -16.07 -22.11 -3.44
CA TYR A 174 -17.24 -21.62 -2.71
C TYR A 174 -18.05 -20.62 -3.53
N CYS A 175 -17.38 -19.75 -4.30
CA CYS A 175 -18.03 -18.77 -5.16
C CYS A 175 -18.41 -19.30 -6.55
N LYS A 176 -18.15 -20.59 -6.87
CA LYS A 176 -18.41 -21.22 -8.19
C LYS A 176 -17.88 -20.40 -9.38
N ILE A 177 -16.70 -19.80 -9.22
CA ILE A 177 -16.05 -19.03 -10.28
C ILE A 177 -14.99 -19.94 -10.90
N PRO A 178 -15.03 -20.23 -12.23
CA PRO A 178 -14.02 -21.06 -12.89
C PRO A 178 -12.63 -20.42 -12.84
#